data_AF-A0A7U7GF72-F1
#
_entry.id   AF-A0A7U7GF72-F1
#
_cell.length_a   1.000
_cell.length_b   1.000
_cell.length_c   1.000
_cell.angle_alpha   90.00
_cell.angle_beta   90.00
_cell.angle_gamma   90.00
#
_symmetry.space_group_name_H-M   'P 1'
#
loop_
_entity.id
_entity.type
_entity.pdbx_description
1 polymer ?
#
loop_
_entity_poly.entity_id
_entity_poly.type
_entity_poly.pdbx_seq_one_letter_code
_entity_poly.pdbx_strand_id
1 'polypeptide(L)'
;MGKENFAGSAWVGLDIPYSCVHPKVLAEPKFQDYNSPKMGENVETMRVIAKSTLRQFWEQPAYRDAQGPLESGYEEALRSAWTSPQAVKSQYGSASICGNHRVVFNISGNKYRLVVEMQYRAGIAWVKFIGTHAQYDPINVERVNDY
;
A
#
# COMPACT_ATOMS: atom_id res chain seq x y z
N MET A 1 -43.04 -7.51 -63.84
CA MET A 1 -42.98 -8.10 -62.48
C MET A 1 -42.87 -6.94 -61.51
N GLY A 2 -43.93 -6.48 -60.84
CA GLY A 2 -44.71 -7.21 -59.82
C GLY A 2 -44.25 -6.70 -58.45
N LYS A 3 -44.73 -5.54 -57.99
CA LYS A 3 -45.91 -5.35 -57.10
C LYS A 3 -45.53 -5.58 -55.61
N GLU A 4 -45.49 -4.50 -54.81
CA GLU A 4 -46.44 -4.21 -53.70
C GLU A 4 -45.73 -4.44 -52.34
N ASN A 5 -45.99 -3.82 -51.20
CA ASN A 5 -46.64 -2.57 -50.76
C ASN A 5 -46.52 -2.53 -49.21
N PHE A 6 -46.50 -1.32 -48.64
CA PHE A 6 -47.02 -0.89 -47.31
C PHE A 6 -46.65 -1.58 -45.97
N ALA A 7 -46.25 -0.71 -45.04
CA ALA A 7 -46.73 -0.49 -43.66
C ALA A 7 -45.50 -0.12 -42.80
N GLY A 8 -45.46 0.93 -41.99
CA GLY A 8 -46.49 1.52 -41.15
C GLY A 8 -45.80 1.81 -39.81
N SER A 9 -45.93 3.05 -39.36
CA SER A 9 -45.43 3.61 -38.11
C SER A 9 -45.82 2.78 -36.86
N ALA A 10 -45.03 2.84 -35.79
CA ALA A 10 -45.48 3.32 -34.46
C ALA A 10 -44.52 2.91 -33.32
N TRP A 11 -44.36 3.85 -32.41
CA TRP A 11 -43.81 3.71 -31.07
C TRP A 11 -44.68 2.79 -30.20
N VAL A 12 -44.08 2.13 -29.22
CA VAL A 12 -44.42 2.07 -27.78
C VAL A 12 -43.80 0.80 -27.20
N GLY A 13 -43.11 0.97 -26.07
CA GLY A 13 -42.26 -0.04 -25.46
C GLY A 13 -42.95 -1.32 -25.02
N LEU A 14 -42.13 -2.33 -24.78
CA LEU A 14 -42.31 -3.43 -23.83
C LEU A 14 -40.95 -4.14 -23.72
N ASP A 15 -40.55 -4.38 -22.48
CA ASP A 15 -39.47 -5.22 -21.97
C ASP A 15 -38.66 -6.05 -22.99
N ILE A 16 -37.41 -5.64 -23.19
CA ILE A 16 -36.38 -6.53 -23.76
C ILE A 16 -35.83 -7.38 -22.60
N PRO A 17 -35.99 -8.71 -22.60
CA PRO A 17 -35.27 -9.57 -21.69
C PRO A 17 -33.79 -9.55 -22.08
N TYR A 18 -32.94 -9.02 -21.21
CA TYR A 18 -31.49 -9.21 -21.31
C TYR A 18 -31.15 -10.67 -21.00
N SER A 19 -31.33 -11.56 -21.97
CA SER A 19 -30.49 -12.74 -22.10
C SER A 19 -29.48 -12.47 -23.21
N CYS A 20 -28.25 -12.95 -22.98
CA CYS A 20 -27.09 -12.87 -23.87
C CYS A 20 -26.25 -11.58 -23.78
N VAL A 21 -25.73 -11.28 -22.58
CA VAL A 21 -24.40 -10.67 -22.48
C VAL A 21 -23.45 -11.71 -21.88
N HIS A 22 -22.56 -12.21 -22.74
CA HIS A 22 -21.46 -13.09 -22.38
C HIS A 22 -20.62 -12.40 -21.29
N PRO A 23 -20.49 -12.93 -20.07
CA PRO A 23 -19.61 -12.35 -19.07
C PRO A 23 -18.17 -12.65 -19.47
N LYS A 24 -17.48 -11.70 -20.10
CA LYS A 24 -16.03 -11.60 -19.89
C LYS A 24 -15.86 -11.25 -18.42
N VAL A 25 -15.62 -12.31 -17.65
CA VAL A 25 -15.18 -12.32 -16.27
C VAL A 25 -14.15 -11.19 -16.10
N LEU A 26 -14.60 -10.07 -15.57
CA LEU A 26 -13.73 -9.11 -14.93
C LEU A 26 -13.10 -9.91 -13.80
N ALA A 27 -11.83 -10.25 -13.96
CA ALA A 27 -11.06 -10.80 -12.86
C ALA A 27 -11.21 -9.82 -11.70
N GLU A 28 -11.93 -10.26 -10.67
CA GLU A 28 -11.90 -9.64 -9.36
C GLU A 28 -10.41 -9.39 -9.04
N PRO A 29 -10.01 -8.20 -8.56
CA PRO A 29 -8.71 -8.12 -7.92
C PRO A 29 -8.80 -9.14 -6.79
N LYS A 30 -8.06 -10.25 -6.91
CA LYS A 30 -7.83 -11.14 -5.78
C LYS A 30 -7.12 -10.27 -4.75
N PHE A 31 -7.90 -9.64 -3.89
CA PHE A 31 -7.41 -9.20 -2.61
C PHE A 31 -7.03 -10.52 -1.94
N GLN A 32 -5.76 -10.85 -2.10
CA GLN A 32 -5.18 -12.00 -1.49
C GLN A 32 -5.33 -11.77 0.01
N ASP A 33 -6.32 -12.41 0.62
CA ASP A 33 -6.46 -12.61 2.07
C ASP A 33 -5.31 -13.51 2.58
N TYR A 34 -4.07 -13.23 2.16
CA TYR A 34 -2.89 -14.03 2.42
C TYR A 34 -2.29 -13.77 3.81
N ASN A 35 -2.88 -12.88 4.60
CA ASN A 35 -2.41 -12.51 5.94
C ASN A 35 -3.56 -12.37 6.97
N SER A 36 -4.58 -13.21 6.89
CA SER A 36 -5.46 -13.43 8.05
C SER A 36 -4.72 -14.33 9.05
N PRO A 37 -4.21 -13.83 10.19
CA PRO A 37 -3.53 -14.68 11.15
C PRO A 37 -4.53 -15.69 11.71
N LYS A 38 -4.24 -16.98 11.54
CA LYS A 38 -5.00 -18.04 12.21
C LYS A 38 -4.73 -17.89 13.71
N MET A 39 -5.80 -17.76 14.49
CA MET A 39 -5.74 -17.66 15.94
C MET A 39 -4.94 -18.86 16.50
N GLY A 40 -3.68 -18.64 16.87
CA GLY A 40 -2.78 -19.66 17.42
C GLY A 40 -1.49 -19.94 16.63
N GLU A 41 -1.25 -19.29 15.48
CA GLU A 41 0.00 -19.44 14.73
C GLU A 41 1.05 -18.44 15.23
N ASN A 42 2.26 -18.90 15.56
CA ASN A 42 3.41 -18.01 15.78
C ASN A 42 3.80 -17.42 14.42
N VAL A 43 3.13 -16.34 14.04
CA VAL A 43 3.44 -15.61 12.82
C VAL A 43 4.83 -14.99 13.01
N GLU A 44 5.79 -15.42 12.18
CA GLU A 44 7.11 -14.80 12.02
C GLU A 44 6.89 -13.36 11.55
N THR A 45 6.71 -12.46 12.52
CA THR A 45 6.30 -11.06 12.32
C THR A 45 7.52 -10.17 12.32
N MET A 46 7.52 -9.14 11.48
CA MET A 46 8.62 -8.18 11.49
C MET A 46 8.55 -7.30 12.75
N ARG A 47 9.60 -7.33 13.56
CA ARG A 47 9.75 -6.49 14.74
C ARG A 47 10.14 -5.08 14.32
N VAL A 48 9.23 -4.12 14.43
CA VAL A 48 9.50 -2.72 14.13
C VAL A 48 10.02 -1.99 15.37
N ILE A 49 11.27 -1.55 15.35
CA ILE A 49 11.93 -0.83 16.42
C ILE A 49 11.95 0.65 16.06
N ALA A 50 10.86 1.35 16.41
CA ALA A 50 10.67 2.76 16.10
C ALA A 50 9.45 3.46 16.71
N LYS A 51 8.60 2.75 17.47
CA LYS A 51 7.29 3.29 17.88
C LYS A 51 7.42 4.62 18.65
N SER A 52 8.48 4.78 19.44
CA SER A 52 8.81 6.03 20.13
C SER A 52 9.14 7.18 19.17
N THR A 53 9.98 6.94 18.16
CA THR A 53 10.39 7.94 17.16
C THR A 53 9.21 8.40 16.32
N LEU A 54 8.37 7.45 15.85
CA LEU A 54 7.16 7.80 15.12
C LEU A 54 6.21 8.62 16.00
N ARG A 55 6.09 8.27 17.28
CA ARG A 55 5.29 9.00 18.25
C ARG A 55 5.75 10.43 18.46
N GLN A 56 7.03 10.63 18.68
CA GLN A 56 7.62 11.97 18.80
C GLN A 56 7.41 12.81 17.53
N PHE A 57 7.36 12.17 16.36
CA PHE A 57 7.09 12.88 15.11
C PHE A 57 5.66 13.41 15.04
N TRP A 58 4.64 12.56 15.19
CA TRP A 58 3.24 13.00 15.08
C TRP A 58 2.72 13.77 16.30
N GLU A 59 3.41 13.72 17.44
CA GLU A 59 3.10 14.56 18.61
C GLU A 59 3.33 16.06 18.30
N GLN A 60 4.15 16.37 17.30
CA GLN A 60 4.36 17.74 16.85
C GLN A 60 3.11 18.29 16.15
N PRO A 61 2.66 19.52 16.48
CA PRO A 61 1.46 20.11 15.89
C PRO A 61 1.46 20.15 14.36
N ALA A 62 2.65 20.33 13.76
CA ALA A 62 2.84 20.39 12.31
C ALA A 62 2.67 19.05 11.59
N TYR A 63 2.76 17.92 12.30
CA TYR A 63 2.83 16.57 11.71
C TYR A 63 1.73 15.62 12.23
N ARG A 64 0.69 16.14 12.89
CA ARG A 64 -0.43 15.34 13.40
C ARG A 64 -1.15 14.55 12.32
N ASP A 65 -1.14 15.03 11.08
CA ASP A 65 -1.72 14.32 9.93
C ASP A 65 -0.97 13.03 9.58
N ALA A 66 0.27 12.85 10.06
CA ALA A 66 1.05 11.64 9.87
C ALA A 66 0.63 10.49 10.81
N GLN A 67 -0.13 10.76 11.89
CA GLN A 67 -0.47 9.73 12.89
C GLN A 67 -1.18 8.52 12.26
N GLY A 68 -2.30 8.74 11.58
CA GLY A 68 -3.07 7.67 10.95
C GLY A 68 -2.27 6.79 9.99
N PRO A 69 -1.57 7.37 8.97
CA PRO A 69 -0.80 6.55 8.03
C PRO A 69 0.43 5.90 8.67
N LEU A 70 1.04 6.50 9.70
CA LEU A 70 2.16 5.88 10.42
C LEU A 70 1.70 4.72 11.31
N GLU A 71 0.57 4.87 11.99
CA GLU A 71 -0.01 3.82 12.83
C GLU A 71 -0.45 2.63 11.97
N SER A 72 -1.17 2.90 10.87
CA SER A 72 -1.58 1.88 9.91
C SER A 72 -0.37 1.17 9.28
N GLY A 73 0.65 1.92 8.86
CA GLY A 73 1.89 1.34 8.32
C GLY A 73 2.67 0.53 9.35
N TYR A 74 2.68 0.95 10.62
CA TYR A 74 3.31 0.21 11.71
C TYR A 74 2.59 -1.12 11.97
N GLU A 75 1.26 -1.12 12.05
CA GLU A 75 0.47 -2.34 12.24
C GLU A 75 0.56 -3.30 11.06
N GLU A 76 0.62 -2.77 9.83
CA GLU A 76 0.81 -3.59 8.64
C GLU A 76 2.22 -4.18 8.59
N ALA A 77 3.25 -3.40 8.92
CA ALA A 77 4.62 -3.88 9.01
C ALA A 77 4.77 -4.97 10.08
N LEU A 78 4.13 -4.80 11.25
CA LEU A 78 4.11 -5.83 12.29
C LEU A 78 3.49 -7.14 11.81
N ARG A 79 2.43 -7.09 10.99
CA ARG A 79 1.78 -8.30 10.45
C ARG A 79 2.48 -8.85 9.20
N SER A 80 3.47 -8.14 8.68
CA SER A 80 4.18 -8.52 7.47
C SER A 80 5.40 -9.36 7.78
N ALA A 81 5.64 -10.37 6.93
CA ALA A 81 6.81 -11.25 6.99
C ALA A 81 7.73 -10.97 5.79
N TRP A 82 8.29 -9.77 5.71
CA TRP A 82 9.17 -9.43 4.60
C TRP A 82 10.49 -10.19 4.71
N THR A 83 10.80 -10.98 3.69
CA THR A 83 12.04 -11.76 3.59
C THR A 83 13.05 -11.13 2.63
N SER A 84 12.62 -10.16 1.82
CA SER A 84 13.47 -9.45 0.86
C SER A 84 12.98 -8.02 0.61
N PRO A 85 13.86 -7.12 0.14
CA PRO A 85 13.46 -5.77 -0.29
C PRO A 85 12.41 -5.78 -1.40
N GLN A 86 12.44 -6.81 -2.25
CA GLN A 86 11.48 -6.99 -3.33
C GLN A 86 10.07 -7.30 -2.79
N ALA A 87 9.96 -8.08 -1.71
CA ALA A 87 8.68 -8.34 -1.05
C ALA A 87 8.07 -7.03 -0.51
N VAL A 88 8.90 -6.19 0.11
CA VAL A 88 8.50 -4.85 0.59
C VAL A 88 8.01 -3.99 -0.56
N LYS A 89 8.76 -3.94 -1.67
CA LYS A 89 8.41 -3.15 -2.85
C LYS A 89 7.17 -3.67 -3.59
N SER A 90 6.92 -4.99 -3.51
CA SER A 90 5.69 -5.59 -4.06
C SER A 90 4.45 -5.18 -3.29
N GLN A 91 4.57 -5.00 -1.97
CA GLN A 91 3.48 -4.54 -1.11
C GLN A 91 3.33 -3.02 -1.16
N TYR A 92 4.45 -2.30 -1.08
CA TYR A 92 4.54 -0.85 -1.21
C TYR A 92 5.20 -0.50 -2.53
N GLY A 93 4.42 -0.42 -3.60
CA GLY A 93 4.91 -0.03 -4.93
C GLY A 93 5.58 1.36 -4.97
N SER A 94 5.26 2.21 -3.99
CA SER A 94 5.87 3.54 -3.81
C SER A 94 7.17 3.52 -3.00
N ALA A 95 7.55 2.38 -2.41
CA ALA A 95 8.77 2.26 -1.63
C ALA A 95 10.00 2.23 -2.54
N SER A 96 11.01 3.01 -2.15
CA SER A 96 12.30 3.05 -2.82
C SER A 96 13.32 2.24 -2.04
N ILE A 97 13.91 1.24 -2.69
CA ILE A 97 14.99 0.44 -2.10
C ILE A 97 16.29 1.20 -2.31
N CYS A 98 16.99 1.50 -1.21
CA CYS A 98 18.29 2.16 -1.19
C CYS A 98 19.39 1.16 -0.78
N GLY A 99 20.65 1.59 -0.89
CA GLY A 99 21.80 0.83 -0.41
C GLY A 99 21.74 0.57 1.11
N ASN A 100 22.59 -0.34 1.59
CA ASN A 100 22.72 -0.69 3.02
C ASN A 100 21.45 -1.27 3.67
N HIS A 101 20.65 -2.04 2.93
CA HIS A 101 19.38 -2.62 3.41
C HIS A 101 18.36 -1.58 3.87
N ARG A 102 18.39 -0.39 3.27
CA ARG A 102 17.48 0.70 3.61
C ARG A 102 16.35 0.78 2.60
N VAL A 103 15.16 1.06 3.12
CA VAL A 103 13.94 1.23 2.34
C VAL A 103 13.32 2.56 2.74
N VAL A 104 12.98 3.36 1.74
CA VAL A 104 12.32 4.66 1.92
C VAL A 104 10.85 4.49 1.58
N PHE A 105 9.98 4.77 2.55
CA PHE A 105 8.53 4.77 2.39
C PHE A 105 8.00 6.18 2.26
N ASN A 106 6.98 6.32 1.40
CA ASN A 106 6.25 7.57 1.23
C ASN A 106 5.02 7.54 2.14
N ILE A 107 4.92 8.48 3.07
CA ILE A 107 3.84 8.55 4.06
C ILE A 107 2.97 9.79 3.83
N SER A 108 1.67 9.69 4.13
CA SER A 108 0.68 10.78 3.98
C SER A 108 0.63 11.37 2.56
N GLY A 109 0.53 10.50 1.53
CA GLY A 109 0.42 10.97 0.14
C GLY A 109 1.66 11.74 -0.34
N ASN A 110 2.85 11.19 -0.08
CA ASN A 110 4.15 11.74 -0.49
C ASN A 110 4.68 12.94 0.32
N LYS A 111 3.97 13.40 1.36
CA LYS A 111 4.41 14.52 2.22
C LYS A 111 5.64 14.19 3.05
N TYR A 112 5.72 12.96 3.54
CA TYR A 112 6.79 12.51 4.43
C TYR A 112 7.59 11.36 3.82
N ARG A 113 8.83 11.25 4.27
CA ARG A 113 9.77 10.18 3.95
C ARG A 113 10.13 9.47 5.24
N LEU A 114 9.94 8.15 5.23
CA LEU A 114 10.31 7.28 6.32
C LEU A 114 11.45 6.37 5.83
N VAL A 115 12.63 6.53 6.40
CA VAL A 115 13.79 5.68 6.10
C VAL A 115 13.83 4.56 7.12
N VAL A 116 13.82 3.32 6.65
CA VAL A 116 13.84 2.12 7.49
C VAL A 116 14.96 1.21 7.03
N GLU A 117 15.84 0.84 7.95
CA GLU A 117 16.81 -0.22 7.75
C GLU A 117 16.17 -1.56 8.09
N MET A 118 16.16 -2.49 7.14
CA MET A 118 15.51 -3.78 7.28
C MET A 118 16.53 -4.90 7.38
N GLN A 119 16.49 -5.63 8.49
CA GLN A 119 17.26 -6.86 8.67
C GLN A 119 16.36 -8.07 8.42
N TYR A 120 16.29 -8.52 7.17
CA TYR A 120 15.44 -9.64 6.76
C TYR A 120 15.76 -10.96 7.47
N ARG A 121 17.05 -11.21 7.76
CA ARG A 121 17.47 -12.43 8.47
C ARG A 121 17.01 -12.47 9.93
N ALA A 122 16.90 -11.30 10.56
CA ALA A 122 16.48 -11.17 11.95
C ALA A 122 14.99 -10.83 12.08
N GLY A 123 14.32 -10.51 10.96
CA GLY A 123 12.95 -10.01 10.96
C GLY A 123 12.80 -8.67 11.68
N ILE A 124 13.78 -7.76 11.58
CA ILE A 124 13.75 -6.48 12.32
C ILE A 124 13.70 -5.29 11.35
N ALA A 125 12.79 -4.35 11.58
CA ALA A 125 12.71 -3.08 10.89
C ALA A 125 13.12 -1.93 11.84
N TRP A 126 14.16 -1.20 11.47
CA TRP A 126 14.74 -0.11 12.25
C TRP A 126 14.45 1.21 11.56
N VAL A 127 13.60 2.07 12.12
CA VAL A 127 13.39 3.41 11.53
C VAL A 127 14.61 4.26 11.83
N LYS A 128 15.27 4.76 10.78
CA LYS A 128 16.49 5.59 10.86
C LYS A 128 16.20 7.08 10.76
N PHE A 129 15.06 7.44 10.17
CA PHE A 129 14.68 8.82 9.93
C PHE A 129 13.20 8.91 9.55
N ILE A 130 12.52 9.96 10.03
CA ILE A 130 11.22 10.38 9.56
C ILE A 130 11.19 11.90 9.42
N GLY A 131 10.72 12.40 8.28
CA GLY A 131 10.64 13.84 8.04
C GLY A 131 9.92 14.21 6.76
N THR A 132 9.84 15.51 6.52
CA THR A 132 9.32 16.08 5.26
C THR A 132 10.29 15.84 4.10
N HIS A 133 9.81 16.01 2.87
CA HIS A 133 10.69 15.98 1.70
C HIS A 133 11.86 16.98 1.81
N ALA A 134 11.62 18.17 2.35
CA ALA A 134 12.66 19.20 2.51
C ALA A 134 13.74 18.79 3.51
N GLN A 135 13.39 18.05 4.56
CA GLN A 135 14.37 17.51 5.51
C GLN A 135 15.09 16.31 4.95
N TYR A 136 14.43 15.52 4.09
CA TYR A 136 15.01 14.34 3.46
C TYR A 136 16.01 14.68 2.35
N ASP A 137 15.76 15.73 1.57
CA ASP A 137 16.59 16.13 0.41
C ASP A 137 18.10 16.29 0.70
N PRO A 138 18.53 16.95 1.81
CA PRO A 138 19.95 17.05 2.14
C PRO A 138 20.53 15.79 2.82
N ILE A 139 19.71 14.81 3.19
CA ILE A 139 20.14 13.67 3.98
C ILE A 139 20.71 12.57 3.08
N ASN A 140 21.89 12.08 3.46
CA ASN A 140 22.43 10.87 2.85
C ASN A 140 21.76 9.63 3.45
N VAL A 141 20.81 9.05 2.70
CA VAL A 141 20.02 7.86 3.10
C VAL A 141 20.89 6.69 3.48
N GLU A 142 22.10 6.55 2.95
CA GLU A 142 22.99 5.42 3.23
C GLU A 142 23.75 5.57 4.56
N ARG A 143 23.83 6.80 5.09
CA ARG A 143 24.57 7.12 6.32
C ARG A 143 23.71 7.65 7.45
N VAL A 144 22.47 8.06 7.18
CA VAL A 144 21.57 8.62 8.20
C VAL A 144 21.35 7.63 9.34
N ASN A 145 21.46 8.13 10.56
CA ASN A 145 21.22 7.40 11.80
C ASN A 145 20.74 8.40 12.85
N ASP A 146 19.69 9.15 12.50
CA ASP A 146 19.01 10.08 13.39
C ASP A 146 18.02 9.26 14.24
N TYR A 147 18.54 8.72 15.34
CA TYR A 147 17.73 8.13 16.41
C TYR A 147 17.53 9.13 17.54
#